data_AF-A0A554PIC3-F1
#
_entry.id   AF-A0A554PIC3-F1
#
_cell.length_a   1.000
_cell.length_b   1.000
_cell.length_c   1.000
_cell.angle_alpha   90.00
_cell.angle_beta   90.00
_cell.angle_gamma   90.00
#
_symmetry.space_group_name_H-M   'P 1'
#
loop_
_entity.id
_entity.type
_entity.pdbx_description
1 polymer ?
#
loop_
_entity_poly.entity_id
_entity_poly.type
_entity_poly.pdbx_seq_one_letter_code
_entity_poly.pdbx_strand_id
1 'polypeptide(L)'
;MLIDGQIIAINDAQYNSARQQMGLPSSYTLVQATGLLMHNTGSSLVQIRLPAGLVVGEFENLDGHRCYGVVSLDGLEKYRAI
;
A
#
# COMPACT_ATOMS: atom_id res chain seq x y z
N MET A 1 10.09 -4.01 0.94
CA MET A 1 8.81 -3.60 0.35
C MET A 1 9.05 -2.57 -0.74
N LEU A 2 8.38 -2.68 -1.90
CA LEU A 2 8.50 -1.67 -2.96
C LEU A 2 7.42 -0.60 -2.79
N ILE A 3 7.81 0.64 -2.50
CA ILE A 3 6.90 1.77 -2.31
C ILE A 3 7.32 2.90 -3.25
N ASP A 4 6.45 3.28 -4.19
CA ASP A 4 6.76 4.27 -5.24
C ASP A 4 8.07 3.96 -6.01
N GLY A 5 8.37 2.68 -6.23
CA GLY A 5 9.60 2.24 -6.89
C GLY A 5 10.85 2.22 -6.00
N GLN A 6 10.75 2.61 -4.73
CA GLN A 6 11.84 2.55 -3.76
C GLN A 6 11.73 1.33 -2.84
N ILE A 7 12.86 0.69 -2.54
CA ILE A 7 12.91 -0.40 -1.56
C ILE A 7 12.93 0.22 -0.16
N ILE A 8 11.82 0.09 0.55
CA ILE A 8 11.66 0.50 1.94
C ILE A 8 11.64 -0.75 2.83
N ALA A 9 12.42 -0.71 3.91
CA ALA A 9 12.40 -1.73 4.93
C ALA A 9 11.14 -1.57 5.80
N ILE A 10 10.30 -2.60 5.80
CA ILE A 10 9.18 -2.74 6.74
C ILE A 10 9.28 -4.12 7.39
N ASN A 11 8.87 -4.22 8.64
CA ASN A 11 8.93 -5.44 9.44
C ASN A 11 7.64 -6.27 9.32
N ASP A 12 7.67 -7.50 9.85
CA ASP A 12 6.53 -8.42 9.79
C ASP A 12 5.29 -7.89 10.52
N ALA A 13 5.46 -7.06 11.55
CA ALA A 13 4.33 -6.45 12.26
C ALA A 13 3.60 -5.44 11.37
N GLN A 14 4.34 -4.63 10.60
CA GLN A 14 3.76 -3.69 9.62
C GLN A 14 3.06 -4.43 8.49
N TYR A 15 3.66 -5.51 7.97
CA TYR A 15 3.02 -6.38 6.97
C TYR A 15 1.69 -6.95 7.47
N ASN A 16 1.69 -7.52 8.69
CA ASN A 16 0.50 -8.11 9.28
C ASN A 16 -0.57 -7.07 9.60
N SER A 17 -0.19 -5.91 10.13
CA SER A 17 -1.11 -4.81 10.40
C SER A 17 -1.80 -4.34 9.11
N ALA A 18 -1.05 -4.08 8.04
CA ALA A 18 -1.61 -3.65 6.76
C ALA A 18 -2.63 -4.67 6.19
N ARG A 19 -2.30 -5.97 6.27
CA ARG A 19 -3.21 -7.05 5.85
C ARG A 19 -4.48 -7.10 6.71
N GLN A 20 -4.36 -6.93 8.02
CA GLN A 20 -5.48 -6.92 8.96
C GLN A 20 -6.40 -5.72 8.75
N GLN A 21 -5.85 -4.54 8.45
CA GLN A 21 -6.64 -3.35 8.11
C GLN A 21 -7.56 -3.59 6.90
N MET A 22 -7.11 -4.41 5.94
CA MET A 22 -7.89 -4.82 4.78
C MET A 22 -8.84 -5.99 5.04
N GLY A 23 -8.83 -6.58 6.24
CA GLY A 23 -9.61 -7.79 6.56
C GLY A 23 -9.20 -9.02 5.75
N LEU A 24 -7.97 -9.06 5.22
CA LEU A 24 -7.52 -10.12 4.32
C LEU A 24 -7.04 -11.37 5.08
N PRO A 25 -7.26 -12.58 4.54
CA PRO A 25 -6.70 -13.83 5.07
C PRO A 25 -5.16 -13.81 5.10
N SER A 26 -4.55 -14.67 5.91
CA SER A 26 -3.08 -14.75 6.05
C SER A 26 -2.34 -15.23 4.81
N SER A 27 -3.06 -15.76 3.81
CA SER A 27 -2.50 -16.12 2.51
C SER A 27 -2.13 -14.92 1.65
N TYR A 28 -2.61 -13.72 1.97
CA TYR A 28 -2.27 -12.49 1.27
C TYR A 28 -1.03 -11.85 1.85
N THR A 29 -0.13 -11.39 1.00
CA THR A 29 1.03 -10.58 1.37
C THR A 29 0.99 -9.24 0.65
N LEU A 30 1.49 -8.20 1.29
CA LEU A 30 1.66 -6.88 0.66
C LEU A 30 2.89 -6.95 -0.27
N VAL A 31 2.72 -6.75 -1.56
CA VAL A 31 3.81 -6.89 -2.55
C VAL A 31 4.36 -5.55 -3.02
N GLN A 32 3.48 -4.58 -3.19
CA GLN A 32 3.80 -3.23 -3.65
C GLN A 32 2.87 -2.20 -3.01
N ALA A 33 3.33 -0.96 -2.90
CA ALA A 33 2.48 0.13 -2.45
C ALA A 33 2.86 1.43 -3.15
N THR A 34 1.94 2.39 -3.12
CA THR A 34 2.18 3.75 -3.57
C THR A 34 1.42 4.70 -2.68
N GLY A 35 1.99 5.87 -2.38
CA GLY A 35 1.22 6.90 -1.69
C GLY A 35 0.48 7.84 -2.64
N LEU A 36 0.15 7.36 -3.86
CA LEU A 36 -0.74 8.02 -4.80
C LEU A 36 -2.01 7.17 -4.97
N LEU A 37 -3.16 7.76 -4.73
CA LEU A 37 -4.44 7.19 -5.12
C LEU A 37 -4.78 7.65 -6.54
N MET A 38 -4.93 6.67 -7.44
CA MET A 38 -5.28 6.93 -8.84
C MET A 38 -6.80 6.88 -8.99
N HIS A 39 -7.43 8.00 -9.31
CA HIS A 39 -8.87 8.09 -9.53
C HIS A 39 -9.18 8.32 -11.00
N ASN A 40 -9.82 7.35 -11.65
CA ASN A 40 -10.30 7.50 -13.02
C ASN A 40 -11.67 8.21 -13.00
N THR A 41 -11.71 9.42 -13.55
CA THR A 41 -12.94 10.24 -13.63
C THR A 41 -13.79 9.92 -14.87
N GLY A 42 -13.38 8.95 -15.68
CA GLY A 42 -14.00 8.60 -16.97
C GLY A 42 -13.39 9.35 -18.16
N SER A 43 -12.90 10.57 -17.95
CA SER A 43 -12.23 11.40 -18.98
C SER A 43 -10.73 11.56 -18.75
N SER A 44 -10.30 11.48 -17.50
CA SER A 44 -8.89 11.60 -17.13
C SER A 44 -8.55 10.80 -15.87
N LEU A 45 -7.27 10.49 -15.73
CA LEU A 45 -6.72 9.87 -14.53
C LEU A 45 -6.16 10.96 -13.62
N VAL A 46 -6.78 11.15 -12.45
CA VAL A 46 -6.33 12.09 -11.44
C VAL A 46 -5.44 11.36 -10.43
N GLN A 47 -4.29 11.96 -10.11
CA GLN A 47 -3.40 11.46 -9.07
C GLN A 47 -3.63 12.25 -7.78
N ILE A 48 -4.03 11.57 -6.71
CA ILE A 48 -4.28 12.16 -5.40
C ILE A 48 -3.17 11.70 -4.46
N ARG A 49 -2.36 12.62 -3.97
CA ARG A 49 -1.33 12.30 -2.98
C ARG A 49 -1.98 11.97 -1.64
N LEU A 50 -1.67 10.79 -1.11
CA LEU A 50 -2.14 10.38 0.20
C LEU A 50 -1.36 11.13 1.31
N PRO A 51 -1.99 11.38 2.47
CA PRO A 51 -1.29 11.85 3.66
C PRO A 51 -0.08 11.00 4.02
N ALA A 52 0.90 11.59 4.72
CA ALA A 52 2.04 10.85 5.22
C ALA A 52 1.58 9.65 6.08
N GLY A 53 2.27 8.52 5.95
CA GLY A 53 1.87 7.27 6.63
C GLY A 53 0.78 6.46 5.93
N LEU A 54 0.08 7.01 4.93
CA LEU A 54 -0.94 6.29 4.15
C LEU A 54 -0.43 5.91 2.77
N VAL A 55 -0.76 4.69 2.35
CA VAL A 55 -0.46 4.16 1.02
C VAL A 55 -1.61 3.34 0.47
N VAL A 56 -1.75 3.31 -0.85
CA VAL A 56 -2.47 2.24 -1.55
C VAL A 56 -1.56 1.02 -1.58
N GLY A 57 -1.94 -0.03 -0.85
CA GLY A 57 -1.26 -1.32 -0.88
C GLY A 57 -1.84 -2.24 -1.95
N GLU A 58 -0.95 -2.97 -2.62
CA GLU A 58 -1.24 -4.09 -3.51
C GLU A 58 -0.92 -5.38 -2.74
N PHE A 59 -1.95 -6.19 -2.54
CA PHE A 59 -1.85 -7.48 -1.85
C PHE A 59 -2.05 -8.60 -2.84
N GLU A 60 -1.25 -9.66 -2.72
CA GLU A 60 -1.33 -10.84 -3.60
C GLU A 60 -1.37 -12.11 -2.74
N ASN A 61 -2.22 -13.07 -3.11
CA ASN A 61 -2.22 -14.41 -2.51
C ASN A 61 -1.39 -15.41 -3.36
N LEU A 62 -1.21 -16.63 -2.85
CA LEU A 62 -0.44 -17.68 -3.55
C LEU A 62 -1.04 -18.11 -4.91
N ASP A 63 -2.33 -17.84 -5.15
CA ASP A 63 -3.01 -18.12 -6.41
C ASP A 63 -2.88 -16.96 -7.42
N GLY A 64 -2.19 -15.86 -7.04
CA GLY A 64 -2.03 -14.66 -7.85
C GLY A 64 -3.22 -13.70 -7.83
N HIS A 65 -4.21 -13.92 -6.95
CA HIS A 65 -5.32 -12.98 -6.77
C HIS A 65 -4.84 -11.72 -6.07
N ARG A 66 -5.21 -10.57 -6.65
CA ARG A 66 -4.80 -9.26 -6.17
C ARG A 66 -5.94 -8.46 -5.57
N CYS A 67 -5.65 -7.79 -4.46
CA CYS A 67 -6.54 -6.83 -3.82
C CYS A 67 -5.80 -5.53 -3.57
N TYR A 68 -6.51 -4.40 -3.65
CA TYR A 68 -5.95 -3.06 -3.49
C TYR A 68 -6.75 -2.28 -2.45
N GLY A 69 -6.07 -1.48 -1.64
CA GLY A 69 -6.74 -0.58 -0.72
C GLY A 69 -5.80 0.32 0.05
N VAL A 70 -6.38 1.34 0.69
CA VAL A 70 -5.60 2.30 1.48
C VAL A 70 -5.33 1.69 2.86
N VAL A 71 -4.06 1.67 3.26
CA VAL A 71 -3.61 1.20 4.57
C VAL A 71 -2.66 2.21 5.20
N SER A 72 -2.62 2.21 6.53
CA SER A 72 -1.59 2.90 7.29
C SER A 72 -0.37 2.00 7.47
N LEU A 73 0.80 2.57 7.18
CA LEU A 73 2.10 1.97 7.48
C LEU A 73 2.83 2.87 8.48
N ASP A 74 2.83 2.48 9.75
CA ASP A 74 3.55 3.17 10.82
C ASP A 74 5.02 3.39 10.46
N GLY A 75 5.57 4.57 10.75
CA GLY A 75 6.97 4.89 10.48
C GLY A 75 7.30 5.24 9.03
N LEU A 76 6.34 5.15 8.10
CA LEU A 76 6.54 5.57 6.70
C LEU A 76 6.70 7.11 6.57
N GLU A 77 6.20 7.88 7.54
CA GLU A 77 6.31 9.34 7.58
C GLU A 77 7.77 9.84 7.44
N LYS A 78 8.72 9.04 7.93
CA LYS A 78 10.16 9.35 7.88
C LYS A 78 10.76 9.30 6.47
N TYR A 79 10.09 8.63 5.53
CA TYR A 79 10.59 8.39 4.18
C TYR A 79 9.93 9.28 3.12
N ARG A 80 8.85 9.99 3.46
CA ARG A 80 8.07 10.83 2.52
C ARG A 80 7.98 12.30 2.92
N ALA A 81 8.90 12.78 3.76
CA ALA A 81 9.16 14.22 3.87
C ALA A 81 9.87 14.67 2.58
N ILE A 82 9.12 15.11 1.56
CA ILE A 82 8.97 16.48 0.98
C ILE A 82 8.04 16.38 -0.25
#